data_AF-A0A7R9DCE6-F1
#
_entry.id   AF-A0A7R9DCE6-F1
#
_cell.length_a   1.000
_cell.length_b   1.000
_cell.length_c   1.000
_cell.angle_alpha   90.00
_cell.angle_beta   90.00
_cell.angle_gamma   90.00
#
_symmetry.space_group_name_H-M   'P 1'
#
loop_
_entity.id
_entity.type
_entity.pdbx_description
1 polymer ?
#
loop_
_entity_poly.entity_id
_entity_poly.type
_entity_poly.pdbx_seq_one_letter_code
_entity_poly.pdbx_strand_id
1 'polypeptide(L)'
;MRNSMNSIEDQIKKLLSRVASDLNLEAGKTLKLESNNQLGYFFRVTLKEEKVLRDNKKYQTLDTNKSGVRFRNSALADLNSDYQHHKEQYSEQQKAIVAEIIGIAAGYVSTLHYLNDVLARLDVLTSFAEVAATAPKPYVRPFIKSDGLRVMRLKGVRHACLEVQDGVSFIANDAEFREDEQTFHIITGPNMGGKSTYIRSVGIVVLLAQVGSFVPCDEAEMTLVDAILARVGADDCQVKGMSTFMMEMVETSAILRKATCHSLVIIDELGRGTSTFEGCGLAWAIAEYLAKEVKAFCLFATHFHELATLADEVPSVVNKHVSALIVNNTLTLLYRVRPGMCDQSYGIYVAKMAKFPASVIQMAHEKQSELEHYKNFDFDGTAEERNKIIEDVVTMGDVNPYMVSGRYSVVASYRDCCWSYFGEGDVENIYPMSWYLSNLNREVRIIEMP
;
A
#
# COMPACT_ATOMS: atom_id res chain seq x y z
N MET A 1 -20.02 15.88 51.69
CA MET A 1 -20.61 14.66 51.09
C MET A 1 -19.82 13.40 51.45
N ARG A 2 -18.56 13.23 51.00
CA ARG A 2 -17.76 12.03 51.35
C ARG A 2 -17.58 11.81 52.86
N ASN A 3 -17.27 12.87 53.62
CA ASN A 3 -17.18 12.78 55.09
C ASN A 3 -18.52 12.41 55.75
N SER A 4 -19.64 12.92 55.23
CA SER A 4 -21.00 12.58 55.69
C SER A 4 -21.32 11.10 55.42
N MET A 5 -21.01 10.61 54.22
CA MET A 5 -21.15 9.19 53.87
C MET A 5 -20.30 8.28 54.77
N ASN A 6 -19.03 8.65 55.02
CA ASN A 6 -18.16 7.89 55.92
C ASN A 6 -18.73 7.84 57.36
N SER A 7 -19.27 8.97 57.86
CA SER A 7 -19.92 9.02 59.17
C SER A 7 -21.16 8.11 59.23
N ILE A 8 -21.96 8.08 58.17
CA ILE A 8 -23.13 7.19 58.07
C ILE A 8 -22.69 5.72 58.01
N GLU A 9 -21.65 5.38 57.26
CA GLU A 9 -21.09 4.03 57.22
C GLU A 9 -20.64 3.55 58.60
N ASP A 10 -20.01 4.42 59.39
CA ASP A 10 -19.58 4.08 60.76
C ASP A 10 -20.78 3.92 61.72
N GLN A 11 -21.85 4.69 61.53
CA GLN A 11 -23.11 4.48 62.26
C GLN A 11 -23.79 3.16 61.88
N ILE A 12 -23.82 2.81 60.59
CA ILE A 12 -24.35 1.53 60.09
C ILE A 12 -23.54 0.35 60.64
N LYS A 13 -22.21 0.45 60.70
CA LYS A 13 -21.35 -0.57 61.34
C LYS A 13 -21.66 -0.74 62.82
N LYS A 14 -21.90 0.35 63.55
CA LYS A 14 -22.34 0.30 64.96
C LYS A 14 -23.75 -0.29 65.14
N LEU A 15 -24.62 -0.17 64.13
CA LEU A 15 -25.94 -0.83 64.14
C LEU A 15 -25.83 -2.34 64.00
N LEU A 16 -24.85 -2.85 63.23
CA LEU A 16 -24.65 -4.29 63.07
C LEU A 16 -24.45 -5.00 64.42
N SER A 17 -23.63 -4.44 65.32
CA SER A 17 -23.41 -5.03 66.63
C SER A 17 -24.65 -4.99 67.52
N ARG A 18 -25.48 -3.94 67.42
CA ARG A 18 -26.73 -3.83 68.18
C ARG A 18 -27.79 -4.83 67.71
N VAL A 19 -27.93 -4.99 66.40
CA VAL A 19 -28.87 -5.95 65.79
C VAL A 19 -28.42 -7.39 66.04
N ALA A 20 -27.11 -7.65 66.02
CA ALA A 20 -26.54 -8.94 66.40
C ALA A 20 -26.91 -9.33 67.85
N SER A 21 -26.80 -8.38 68.79
CA SER A 21 -27.23 -8.60 70.18
C SER A 21 -28.74 -8.76 70.33
N ASP A 22 -29.55 -7.99 69.61
CA ASP A 22 -31.04 -8.08 69.68
C ASP A 22 -31.57 -9.41 69.14
N LEU A 23 -30.92 -9.98 68.12
CA LEU A 23 -31.30 -11.25 67.51
C LEU A 23 -30.57 -12.47 68.11
N ASN A 24 -29.66 -12.26 69.07
CA ASN A 24 -28.74 -13.28 69.62
C ASN A 24 -27.93 -14.02 68.53
N LEU A 25 -27.42 -13.29 67.53
CA LEU A 25 -26.66 -13.83 66.40
C LEU A 25 -25.21 -13.33 66.39
N GLU A 26 -24.29 -14.11 65.80
CA GLU A 26 -22.89 -13.72 65.66
C GLU A 26 -22.71 -12.69 64.52
N ALA A 27 -22.32 -11.46 64.87
CA ALA A 27 -21.99 -10.41 63.91
C ALA A 27 -20.83 -10.84 62.99
N GLY A 28 -21.00 -10.68 61.68
CA GLY A 28 -19.98 -11.01 60.67
C GLY A 28 -19.97 -12.47 60.20
N LYS A 29 -20.61 -13.39 60.94
CA LYS A 29 -20.66 -14.81 60.58
C LYS A 29 -22.06 -15.24 60.14
N THR A 30 -23.05 -15.18 61.04
CA THR A 30 -24.44 -15.56 60.73
C THR A 30 -25.28 -14.35 60.30
N LEU A 31 -25.02 -13.18 60.89
CA LEU A 31 -25.56 -11.88 60.48
C LEU A 31 -24.49 -11.05 59.77
N LYS A 32 -24.71 -10.68 58.51
CA LYS A 32 -23.78 -9.89 57.70
C LYS A 32 -24.41 -8.57 57.26
N LEU A 33 -23.59 -7.51 57.23
CA LEU A 33 -23.94 -6.24 56.59
C LEU A 33 -23.42 -6.29 55.15
N GLU A 34 -24.32 -6.08 54.19
CA GLU A 34 -24.00 -6.07 52.76
C GLU A 34 -24.61 -4.84 52.09
N SER A 35 -24.08 -4.45 50.94
CA SER A 35 -24.61 -3.36 50.13
C SER A 35 -24.65 -3.74 48.67
N ASN A 36 -25.68 -3.28 47.95
CA ASN A 36 -25.75 -3.36 46.48
C ASN A 36 -26.28 -2.05 45.89
N ASN A 37 -26.26 -1.94 44.56
CA ASN A 37 -26.70 -0.72 43.87
C ASN A 37 -28.22 -0.51 43.87
N GLN A 38 -29.02 -1.58 43.98
CA GLN A 38 -30.49 -1.49 43.90
C GLN A 38 -31.15 -1.23 45.26
N LEU A 39 -30.70 -1.92 46.31
CA LEU A 39 -31.29 -1.81 47.64
C LEU A 39 -30.51 -0.81 48.50
N GLY A 40 -29.18 -0.73 48.36
CA GLY A 40 -28.30 -0.05 49.31
C GLY A 40 -27.83 -0.99 50.43
N TYR A 41 -27.60 -0.49 51.65
CA TYR A 41 -27.15 -1.28 52.80
C TYR A 41 -28.29 -2.11 53.41
N PHE A 42 -28.10 -3.42 53.55
CA PHE A 42 -29.06 -4.32 54.18
C PHE A 42 -28.34 -5.33 55.08
N PHE A 43 -29.07 -5.91 56.01
CA PHE A 43 -28.60 -7.07 56.76
C PHE A 43 -28.98 -8.35 56.02
N ARG A 44 -28.12 -9.36 56.11
CA ARG A 44 -28.37 -10.71 55.60
C ARG A 44 -28.16 -11.73 56.71
N VAL A 45 -29.13 -12.61 56.89
CA VAL A 45 -29.01 -13.82 57.72
C VAL A 45 -29.09 -15.07 56.85
N THR A 46 -28.51 -16.18 57.32
CA THR A 46 -28.61 -17.47 56.63
C THR A 46 -30.04 -18.01 56.64
N LEU A 47 -30.39 -18.86 55.67
CA LEU A 47 -31.73 -19.50 55.60
C LEU A 47 -32.06 -20.33 56.85
N LYS A 48 -31.05 -20.82 57.58
CA LYS A 48 -31.25 -21.57 58.82
C LYS A 48 -31.82 -20.71 59.95
N GLU A 49 -31.53 -19.41 59.93
CA GLU A 49 -31.92 -18.45 60.98
C GLU A 49 -33.07 -17.53 60.56
N GLU A 50 -33.70 -17.78 59.40
CA GLU A 50 -34.87 -17.05 58.91
C GLU A 50 -35.99 -16.97 59.95
N LYS A 51 -36.19 -18.03 60.74
CA LYS A 51 -37.26 -18.12 61.74
C LYS A 51 -37.23 -16.99 62.77
N VAL A 52 -36.05 -16.45 63.06
CA VAL A 52 -35.84 -15.36 64.02
C VAL A 52 -36.50 -14.05 63.54
N LEU A 53 -36.76 -13.92 62.24
CA LEU A 53 -37.37 -12.73 61.64
C LEU A 53 -38.89 -12.82 61.45
N ARG A 54 -39.50 -14.02 61.51
CA ARG A 54 -40.92 -14.22 61.12
C ARG A 54 -41.94 -13.57 62.07
N ASP A 55 -41.61 -13.43 63.35
CA ASP A 55 -42.52 -12.86 64.36
C ASP A 55 -42.12 -11.45 64.83
N ASN A 56 -41.03 -10.89 64.30
CA ASN A 56 -40.48 -9.63 64.77
C ASN A 56 -40.87 -8.44 63.87
N LYS A 57 -41.89 -7.68 64.31
CA LYS A 57 -42.39 -6.48 63.59
C LYS A 57 -41.36 -5.34 63.46
N LYS A 58 -40.24 -5.39 64.18
CA LYS A 58 -39.17 -4.37 64.10
C LYS A 58 -38.28 -4.53 62.86
N TYR A 59 -38.29 -5.70 62.24
CA TYR A 59 -37.45 -6.01 61.08
C TYR A 59 -38.32 -6.26 59.84
N GLN A 60 -38.09 -5.47 58.80
CA GLN A 60 -38.73 -5.60 57.52
C GLN A 60 -37.86 -6.45 56.59
N THR A 61 -38.37 -7.60 56.18
CA THR A 61 -37.75 -8.45 55.16
C THR A 61 -37.89 -7.79 53.79
N LEU A 62 -36.79 -7.71 53.05
CA LEU A 62 -36.73 -7.12 51.70
C LEU A 62 -36.89 -8.17 50.61
N ASP A 63 -36.05 -9.21 50.65
CA ASP A 63 -35.99 -10.27 49.64
C ASP A 63 -35.29 -11.51 50.22
N THR A 64 -35.55 -12.67 49.64
CA THR A 64 -34.92 -13.95 50.00
C THR A 64 -34.21 -14.53 48.79
N ASN A 65 -32.92 -14.82 48.93
CA ASN A 65 -32.13 -15.46 47.89
C ASN A 65 -31.48 -16.75 48.39
N LYS A 66 -30.79 -17.47 47.48
CA LYS A 66 -30.07 -18.72 47.82
C LYS A 66 -29.02 -18.55 48.92
N SER A 67 -28.51 -17.33 49.12
CA SER A 67 -27.50 -17.01 50.13
C SER A 67 -28.09 -16.62 51.50
N GLY A 68 -29.40 -16.36 51.60
CA GLY A 68 -30.03 -15.92 52.84
C GLY A 68 -31.20 -14.96 52.66
N VAL A 69 -31.73 -14.51 53.80
CA VAL A 69 -32.83 -13.54 53.86
C VAL A 69 -32.26 -12.17 54.14
N ARG A 70 -32.62 -11.19 53.29
CA ARG A 70 -32.21 -9.79 53.40
C ARG A 70 -33.29 -8.99 54.12
N PHE A 71 -32.89 -8.16 55.07
CA PHE A 71 -33.83 -7.38 55.88
C PHE A 71 -33.21 -6.08 56.40
N ARG A 72 -34.05 -5.21 56.95
CA ARG A 72 -33.69 -3.93 57.58
C ARG A 72 -34.53 -3.68 58.82
N ASN A 73 -34.04 -2.85 59.74
CA ASN A 73 -34.89 -2.15 60.72
C ASN A 73 -35.08 -0.69 60.30
N SER A 74 -35.96 0.04 60.98
CA SER A 74 -36.21 1.46 60.70
C SER A 74 -34.92 2.28 60.73
N ALA A 75 -34.08 2.10 61.75
CA ALA A 75 -32.82 2.83 61.89
C ALA A 75 -31.85 2.61 60.71
N LEU A 76 -31.74 1.40 60.17
CA LEU A 76 -30.94 1.14 58.97
C LEU A 76 -31.60 1.68 57.71
N ALA A 77 -32.93 1.65 57.62
CA ALA A 77 -33.65 2.22 56.49
C ALA A 77 -33.42 3.73 56.38
N ASP A 78 -33.48 4.46 57.50
CA ASP A 78 -33.23 5.90 57.57
C ASP A 78 -31.77 6.23 57.17
N LEU A 79 -30.78 5.58 57.79
CA LEU A 79 -29.37 5.77 57.43
C LEU A 79 -29.04 5.38 55.99
N ASN A 80 -29.69 4.34 55.46
CA ASN A 80 -29.52 3.96 54.06
C ASN A 80 -30.12 5.02 53.11
N SER A 81 -31.28 5.59 53.44
CA SER A 81 -31.88 6.68 52.67
C SER A 81 -30.95 7.90 52.63
N ASP A 82 -30.43 8.31 53.80
CA ASP A 82 -29.48 9.43 53.91
C ASP A 82 -28.18 9.16 53.15
N TYR A 83 -27.68 7.92 53.21
CA TYR A 83 -26.50 7.51 52.46
C TYR A 83 -26.73 7.57 50.95
N GLN A 84 -27.84 7.02 50.44
CA GLN A 84 -28.16 7.06 49.01
C GLN A 84 -28.32 8.51 48.54
N HIS A 85 -29.00 9.35 49.32
CA HIS A 85 -29.14 10.77 48.99
C HIS A 85 -27.79 11.48 48.84
N HIS A 86 -26.88 11.29 49.81
CA HIS A 86 -25.53 11.85 49.70
C HIS A 86 -24.68 11.24 48.59
N LYS A 87 -24.86 9.96 48.28
CA LYS A 87 -24.17 9.27 47.19
C LYS A 87 -24.63 9.77 45.82
N GLU A 88 -25.93 9.98 45.64
CA GLU A 88 -26.52 10.56 44.43
C GLU A 88 -26.01 11.99 44.22
N GLN A 89 -26.12 12.85 45.24
CA GLN A 89 -25.58 14.21 45.19
C GLN A 89 -24.08 14.24 44.88
N TYR A 90 -23.30 13.36 45.49
CA TYR A 90 -21.87 13.26 45.22
C TYR A 90 -21.59 12.89 43.74
N SER A 91 -22.33 11.92 43.20
CA SER A 91 -22.21 11.49 41.81
C SER A 91 -22.60 12.58 40.82
N GLU A 92 -23.67 13.33 41.10
CA GLU A 92 -24.10 14.46 40.28
C GLU A 92 -23.05 15.58 40.26
N GLN A 93 -22.54 15.96 41.43
CA GLN A 93 -21.50 16.98 41.54
C GLN A 93 -20.20 16.53 40.86
N GLN A 94 -19.83 15.25 41.00
CA GLN A 94 -18.66 14.70 40.32
C GLN A 94 -18.81 14.77 38.79
N LYS A 95 -19.97 14.41 38.25
CA LYS A 95 -20.24 14.51 36.81
C LYS A 95 -20.16 15.96 36.32
N ALA A 96 -20.71 16.90 37.08
CA ALA A 96 -20.65 18.32 36.75
C ALA A 96 -19.20 18.82 36.66
N ILE A 97 -18.36 18.48 37.65
CA ILE A 97 -16.94 18.85 37.67
C ILE A 97 -16.19 18.18 36.50
N VAL A 98 -16.44 16.89 36.22
CA VAL A 98 -15.81 16.20 35.08
C VAL A 98 -16.19 16.85 33.75
N ALA A 99 -17.45 17.21 33.56
CA ALA A 99 -17.90 17.92 32.36
C ALA A 99 -17.22 19.29 32.21
N GLU A 100 -17.05 20.03 33.30
CA GLU A 100 -16.32 21.30 33.30
C GLU A 100 -14.84 21.10 32.94
N ILE A 101 -14.17 20.09 33.51
CA ILE A 101 -12.78 19.76 33.18
C ILE A 101 -12.63 19.40 31.70
N ILE A 102 -13.54 18.58 31.16
CA ILE A 102 -13.55 18.23 29.74
C ILE A 102 -13.78 19.49 28.89
N GLY A 103 -14.68 20.39 29.30
CA GLY A 103 -14.91 21.67 28.63
C GLY A 103 -13.66 22.56 28.59
N ILE A 104 -12.91 22.63 29.70
CA ILE A 104 -11.63 23.34 29.77
C ILE A 104 -10.59 22.67 28.85
N ALA A 105 -10.48 21.35 28.91
CA ALA A 105 -9.55 20.59 28.08
C ALA A 105 -9.86 20.73 26.57
N ALA A 106 -11.15 20.76 26.21
CA ALA A 106 -11.60 20.96 24.83
C ALA A 106 -11.13 22.30 24.23
N GLY A 107 -10.91 23.33 25.06
CA GLY A 107 -10.30 24.59 24.63
C GLY A 107 -8.88 24.44 24.07
N TYR A 108 -8.20 23.32 24.34
CA TYR A 108 -6.84 23.05 23.86
C TYR A 108 -6.80 22.17 22.60
N VAL A 109 -7.93 21.77 22.03
CA VAL A 109 -7.99 20.89 20.85
C VAL A 109 -7.12 21.38 19.70
N SER A 110 -7.18 22.68 19.35
CA SER A 110 -6.34 23.24 18.28
C SER A 110 -4.83 23.15 18.59
N THR A 111 -4.45 23.30 19.87
CA THR A 111 -3.05 23.17 20.29
C THR A 111 -2.58 21.71 20.20
N LEU A 112 -3.45 20.77 20.58
CA LEU A 112 -3.17 19.34 20.47
C LEU A 112 -3.07 18.88 19.01
N HIS A 113 -3.91 19.38 18.11
CA HIS A 113 -3.77 19.13 16.67
C HIS A 113 -2.45 19.67 16.12
N TYR A 114 -2.06 20.89 16.49
CA TYR A 114 -0.77 21.44 16.08
C TYR A 114 0.40 20.59 16.59
N LEU A 115 0.35 20.15 17.86
CA LEU A 115 1.36 19.26 18.43
C LEU A 115 1.42 17.92 17.67
N ASN A 116 0.26 17.35 17.32
CA ASN A 116 0.18 16.13 16.53
C ASN A 116 0.88 16.28 15.17
N ASP A 117 0.65 17.38 14.46
CA ASP A 117 1.29 17.62 13.16
C ASP A 117 2.82 17.77 13.28
N VAL A 118 3.29 18.42 14.34
CA VAL A 118 4.74 18.56 14.62
C VAL A 118 5.37 17.20 14.94
N LEU A 119 4.72 16.41 15.79
CA LEU A 119 5.20 15.06 16.14
C LEU A 119 5.18 14.12 14.94
N ALA A 120 4.13 14.17 14.11
CA ALA A 120 4.04 13.36 12.90
C ALA A 120 5.16 13.70 11.91
N ARG A 121 5.47 15.00 11.71
CA ARG A 121 6.61 15.42 10.86
C ARG A 121 7.94 14.94 11.43
N LEU A 122 8.13 15.05 12.74
CA LEU A 122 9.35 14.57 13.39
C LEU A 122 9.50 13.05 13.20
N ASP A 123 8.44 12.28 13.43
CA ASP A 123 8.43 10.83 13.30
C ASP A 123 8.81 10.39 11.87
N VAL A 124 8.17 10.98 10.85
CA VAL A 124 8.50 10.70 9.43
C VAL A 124 9.95 11.03 9.10
N LEU A 125 10.45 12.20 9.51
CA LEU A 125 11.83 12.60 9.24
C LEU A 125 12.85 11.71 9.95
N THR A 126 12.58 11.31 11.20
CA THR A 126 13.43 10.36 11.93
C THR A 126 13.39 8.97 11.32
N SER A 127 12.23 8.53 10.83
CA SER A 127 12.06 7.25 10.14
C SER A 127 12.87 7.20 8.84
N PHE A 128 12.84 8.28 8.03
CA PHE A 128 13.70 8.39 6.85
C PHE A 128 15.19 8.36 7.19
N ALA A 129 15.60 9.07 8.25
CA ALA A 129 16.99 9.07 8.70
C ALA A 129 17.46 7.68 9.15
N GLU A 130 16.63 6.97 9.91
CA GLU A 130 16.92 5.61 10.40
C GLU A 130 17.08 4.63 9.24
N VAL A 131 16.13 4.59 8.30
CA VAL A 131 16.19 3.70 7.13
C VAL A 131 17.42 4.03 6.28
N ALA A 132 17.73 5.31 6.06
CA ALA A 132 18.88 5.74 5.29
C ALA A 132 20.22 5.32 5.95
N ALA A 133 20.30 5.34 7.28
CA ALA A 133 21.51 5.02 8.03
C ALA A 133 21.72 3.51 8.22
N THR A 134 20.63 2.74 8.33
CA THR A 134 20.67 1.30 8.66
C THR A 134 20.62 0.37 7.44
N ALA A 135 20.33 0.90 6.25
CA ALA A 135 20.36 0.13 5.02
C ALA A 135 21.73 -0.57 4.78
N PRO A 136 21.78 -1.69 4.04
CA PRO A 136 23.02 -2.45 3.78
C PRO A 136 24.18 -1.58 3.27
N LYS A 137 23.85 -0.56 2.48
CA LYS A 137 24.73 0.57 2.17
C LYS A 137 23.94 1.87 2.37
N PRO A 138 24.46 2.84 3.14
CA PRO A 138 23.74 4.07 3.47
C PRO A 138 23.17 4.78 2.24
N TYR A 139 21.99 5.37 2.41
CA TYR A 139 21.34 6.12 1.34
C TYR A 139 21.99 7.49 1.20
N VAL A 140 21.90 8.07 0.00
CA VAL A 140 22.53 9.35 -0.33
C VAL A 140 21.49 10.43 -0.53
N ARG A 141 21.84 11.66 -0.17
CA ARG A 141 20.96 12.81 -0.40
C ARG A 141 20.94 13.11 -1.90
N PRO A 142 19.78 13.10 -2.56
CA PRO A 142 19.70 13.47 -3.97
C PRO A 142 19.92 14.98 -4.15
N PHE A 143 20.63 15.35 -5.22
CA PHE A 143 20.73 16.73 -5.67
C PHE A 143 19.58 17.04 -6.63
N ILE A 144 18.63 17.86 -6.18
CA ILE A 144 17.48 18.28 -6.99
C ILE A 144 17.85 19.55 -7.74
N LYS A 145 17.86 19.47 -9.08
CA LYS A 145 18.16 20.60 -9.96
C LYS A 145 16.87 21.34 -10.31
N SER A 146 16.83 22.65 -10.06
CA SER A 146 15.68 23.53 -10.32
C SER A 146 15.66 24.13 -11.72
N ASP A 147 16.83 24.39 -12.31
CA ASP A 147 16.97 25.22 -13.51
C ASP A 147 17.81 24.54 -14.60
N GLY A 148 17.57 24.91 -15.86
CA GLY A 148 18.29 24.42 -17.03
C GLY A 148 17.70 23.15 -17.65
N LEU A 149 18.50 22.45 -18.46
CA LEU A 149 18.07 21.21 -19.11
C LEU A 149 17.79 20.12 -18.08
N ARG A 150 16.73 19.35 -18.35
CA ARG A 150 16.33 18.21 -17.54
C ARG A 150 17.41 17.14 -17.57
N VAL A 151 17.71 16.63 -16.39
CA VAL A 151 18.71 15.58 -16.19
C VAL A 151 18.20 14.61 -15.14
N MET A 152 18.57 13.35 -15.28
CA MET A 152 18.44 12.34 -14.22
C MET A 152 19.65 11.44 -14.30
N ARG A 153 20.60 11.62 -13.39
CA ARG A 153 21.84 10.84 -13.27
C ARG A 153 21.84 10.13 -11.93
N LEU A 154 21.56 8.84 -11.96
CA LEU A 154 21.53 7.95 -10.81
C LEU A 154 22.64 6.92 -10.96
N LYS A 155 23.63 6.95 -10.06
CA LYS A 155 24.75 6.02 -10.02
C LYS A 155 24.49 4.94 -8.98
N GLY A 156 24.72 3.68 -9.36
CA GLY A 156 24.56 2.55 -8.45
C GLY A 156 23.15 2.43 -7.86
N VAL A 157 22.11 2.54 -8.70
CA VAL A 157 20.70 2.38 -8.29
C VAL A 157 20.47 0.98 -7.72
N ARG A 158 19.89 0.95 -6.53
CA ARG A 158 19.48 -0.27 -5.82
C ARG A 158 17.97 -0.25 -5.58
N HIS A 159 17.35 -1.41 -5.50
CA HIS A 159 15.93 -1.52 -5.19
C HIS A 159 15.73 -1.55 -3.67
N ALA A 160 15.17 -0.49 -3.09
CA ALA A 160 15.01 -0.31 -1.63
C ALA A 160 14.43 -1.54 -0.92
N CYS A 161 13.40 -2.19 -1.49
CA CYS A 161 12.77 -3.35 -0.86
C CYS A 161 13.50 -4.69 -1.10
N LEU A 162 14.29 -4.84 -2.17
CA LEU A 162 14.93 -6.11 -2.51
C LEU A 162 16.32 -6.23 -1.90
N GLU A 163 17.04 -5.10 -1.73
CA GLU A 163 18.40 -5.12 -1.16
C GLU A 163 18.42 -5.56 0.31
N VAL A 164 17.29 -5.39 1.02
CA VAL A 164 17.14 -5.77 2.43
C VAL A 164 16.64 -7.20 2.62
N GLN A 165 16.35 -7.94 1.54
CA GLN A 165 15.87 -9.32 1.65
C GLN A 165 17.01 -10.27 2.01
N ASP A 166 16.77 -11.12 3.00
CA ASP A 166 17.72 -12.14 3.43
C ASP A 166 18.07 -13.09 2.28
N GLY A 167 19.36 -13.32 2.08
CA GLY A 167 19.88 -14.21 1.04
C GLY A 167 19.86 -13.66 -0.39
N VAL A 168 19.44 -12.40 -0.58
CA VAL A 168 19.45 -11.74 -1.89
C VAL A 168 20.68 -10.84 -2.00
N SER A 169 21.53 -11.11 -3.00
CA SER A 169 22.60 -10.18 -3.39
C SER A 169 22.12 -9.29 -4.54
N PHE A 170 21.97 -7.99 -4.29
CA PHE A 170 21.51 -7.05 -5.30
C PHE A 170 22.70 -6.44 -6.08
N ILE A 171 22.62 -6.42 -7.41
CA ILE A 171 23.61 -5.78 -8.29
C ILE A 171 23.10 -4.39 -8.68
N ALA A 172 23.83 -3.36 -8.25
CA ALA A 172 23.50 -1.96 -8.52
C ALA A 172 23.73 -1.60 -10.01
N ASN A 173 22.87 -0.73 -10.55
CA ASN A 173 22.91 -0.33 -11.96
C ASN A 173 22.77 1.19 -12.14
N ASP A 174 23.38 1.75 -13.17
CA ASP A 174 23.30 3.19 -13.45
C ASP A 174 22.07 3.51 -14.32
N ALA A 175 21.45 4.66 -14.07
CA ALA A 175 20.44 5.25 -14.96
C ALA A 175 20.82 6.70 -15.26
N GLU A 176 20.89 7.06 -16.54
CA GLU A 176 21.27 8.40 -16.97
C GLU A 176 20.33 8.87 -18.08
N PHE A 177 19.67 10.01 -17.88
CA PHE A 177 18.85 10.70 -18.85
C PHE A 177 19.32 12.14 -19.00
N ARG A 178 19.32 12.62 -20.24
CA ARG A 178 19.69 13.99 -20.62
C ARG A 178 18.74 14.45 -21.71
N GLU A 179 18.10 15.60 -21.51
CA GLU A 179 17.05 16.11 -22.39
C GLU A 179 17.45 16.23 -23.87
N ASP A 180 18.71 16.54 -24.13
CA ASP A 180 19.29 16.78 -25.45
C ASP A 180 20.00 15.57 -26.07
N GLU A 181 20.23 14.51 -25.30
CA GLU A 181 21.01 13.34 -25.76
C GLU A 181 20.25 12.02 -25.62
N GLN A 182 19.74 11.68 -24.44
CA GLN A 182 19.14 10.37 -24.15
C GLN A 182 17.95 10.54 -23.22
N THR A 183 16.74 10.54 -23.79
CA THR A 183 15.48 10.62 -23.03
C THR A 183 14.75 9.29 -22.99
N PHE A 184 15.08 8.35 -23.87
CA PHE A 184 14.33 7.11 -24.02
C PHE A 184 15.26 5.89 -24.03
N HIS A 185 15.06 4.97 -23.11
CA HIS A 185 15.85 3.74 -23.01
C HIS A 185 15.02 2.53 -23.43
N ILE A 186 15.45 1.84 -24.48
CA ILE A 186 14.92 0.51 -24.84
C ILE A 186 15.77 -0.51 -24.10
N ILE A 187 15.13 -1.36 -23.30
CA ILE A 187 15.80 -2.35 -22.45
C ILE A 187 15.41 -3.74 -22.90
N THR A 188 16.36 -4.46 -23.47
CA THR A 188 16.19 -5.83 -23.96
C THR A 188 16.92 -6.84 -23.06
N GLY A 189 16.68 -8.12 -23.30
CA GLY A 189 17.37 -9.22 -22.63
C GLY A 189 16.42 -10.30 -22.09
N PRO A 190 16.97 -11.39 -21.56
CA PRO A 190 16.18 -12.56 -21.15
C PRO A 190 15.15 -12.24 -20.07
N ASN A 191 14.07 -13.02 -20.06
CA ASN A 191 13.16 -13.05 -18.91
C ASN A 191 13.94 -13.44 -17.66
N MET A 192 13.54 -12.92 -16.50
CA MET A 192 14.27 -13.04 -15.23
C MET A 192 15.63 -12.32 -15.16
N GLY A 193 16.09 -11.67 -16.23
CA GLY A 193 17.34 -10.88 -16.20
C GLY A 193 17.31 -9.63 -15.29
N GLY A 194 16.15 -9.27 -14.74
CA GLY A 194 16.01 -8.10 -13.88
C GLY A 194 15.66 -6.80 -14.61
N LYS A 195 15.15 -6.87 -15.85
CA LYS A 195 14.65 -5.70 -16.60
C LYS A 195 13.59 -4.94 -15.79
N SER A 196 12.54 -5.65 -15.36
CA SER A 196 11.45 -5.11 -14.53
C SER A 196 11.95 -4.58 -13.19
N THR A 197 12.91 -5.28 -12.57
CA THR A 197 13.52 -4.83 -11.31
C THR A 197 14.27 -3.52 -11.50
N TYR A 198 15.07 -3.41 -12.56
CA TYR A 198 15.84 -2.20 -12.86
C TYR A 198 14.92 -0.99 -13.09
N ILE A 199 13.91 -1.11 -13.96
CA ILE A 199 13.02 0.02 -14.26
C ILE A 199 12.21 0.48 -13.04
N ARG A 200 11.74 -0.47 -12.20
CA ARG A 200 11.06 -0.17 -10.95
C ARG A 200 11.99 0.51 -9.94
N SER A 201 13.25 0.09 -9.88
CA SER A 201 14.24 0.69 -8.98
C SER A 201 14.45 2.17 -9.29
N VAL A 202 14.53 2.54 -10.57
CA VAL A 202 14.64 3.94 -11.00
C VAL A 202 13.40 4.74 -10.58
N GLY A 203 12.19 4.21 -10.82
CA GLY A 203 10.94 4.86 -10.41
C GLY A 203 10.86 5.08 -8.89
N ILE A 204 11.27 4.09 -8.08
CA ILE A 204 11.29 4.19 -6.62
C ILE A 204 12.27 5.27 -6.16
N VAL A 205 13.47 5.35 -6.75
CA VAL A 205 14.45 6.39 -6.41
C VAL A 205 13.90 7.78 -6.67
N VAL A 206 13.25 7.98 -7.83
CA VAL A 206 12.64 9.27 -8.21
C VAL A 206 11.53 9.66 -7.22
N LEU A 207 10.68 8.70 -6.84
CA LEU A 207 9.64 8.93 -5.84
C LEU A 207 10.23 9.31 -4.47
N LEU A 208 11.19 8.54 -3.97
CA LEU A 208 11.84 8.79 -2.68
C LEU A 208 12.52 10.16 -2.63
N ALA A 209 13.16 10.56 -3.72
CA ALA A 209 13.79 11.87 -3.84
C ALA A 209 12.77 13.02 -3.71
N GLN A 210 11.63 12.92 -4.40
CA GLN A 210 10.57 13.95 -4.36
C GLN A 210 9.73 13.95 -3.08
N VAL A 211 9.66 12.82 -2.37
CA VAL A 211 9.10 12.74 -1.01
C VAL A 211 10.02 13.41 0.03
N GLY A 212 11.30 13.66 -0.33
CA GLY A 212 12.28 14.30 0.54
C GLY A 212 13.13 13.33 1.37
N SER A 213 13.16 12.05 0.99
CA SER A 213 14.01 11.03 1.60
C SER A 213 15.39 10.99 0.92
N PHE A 214 16.37 10.40 1.62
CA PHE A 214 17.59 9.91 0.99
C PHE A 214 17.25 8.71 0.08
N VAL A 215 18.08 8.43 -0.92
CA VAL A 215 17.82 7.43 -1.96
C VAL A 215 18.86 6.29 -2.00
N PRO A 216 18.47 5.06 -2.40
CA PRO A 216 19.34 3.89 -2.51
C PRO A 216 20.24 3.97 -3.76
N CYS A 217 21.14 4.94 -3.79
CA CYS A 217 22.12 5.17 -4.86
C CYS A 217 23.51 5.39 -4.25
N ASP A 218 24.51 5.46 -5.12
CA ASP A 218 25.85 5.93 -4.79
C ASP A 218 25.93 7.45 -4.98
N GLU A 219 25.32 7.95 -6.05
CA GLU A 219 25.12 9.37 -6.33
C GLU A 219 23.79 9.56 -7.05
N ALA A 220 23.08 10.66 -6.77
CA ALA A 220 21.82 10.97 -7.43
C ALA A 220 21.71 12.47 -7.71
N GLU A 221 21.58 12.82 -8.98
CA GLU A 221 21.23 14.16 -9.47
C GLU A 221 19.98 14.02 -10.34
N MET A 222 18.95 14.83 -10.09
CA MET A 222 17.74 14.78 -10.91
C MET A 222 16.99 16.10 -10.94
N THR A 223 16.28 16.31 -12.04
CA THR A 223 15.23 17.33 -12.16
C THR A 223 13.91 16.77 -11.65
N LEU A 224 13.04 17.63 -11.13
CA LEU A 224 11.69 17.24 -10.72
C LEU A 224 10.91 16.67 -11.91
N VAL A 225 10.21 15.57 -11.67
CA VAL A 225 9.21 15.01 -12.59
C VAL A 225 7.81 15.36 -12.09
N ASP A 226 6.90 15.63 -13.02
CA ASP A 226 5.50 15.97 -12.72
C ASP A 226 4.67 14.72 -12.39
N ALA A 227 4.98 13.59 -13.04
CA ALA A 227 4.33 12.31 -12.82
C ALA A 227 5.28 11.13 -13.09
N ILE A 228 5.05 10.05 -12.36
CA ILE A 228 5.61 8.72 -12.67
C ILE A 228 4.47 7.88 -13.24
N LEU A 229 4.52 7.60 -14.53
CA LEU A 229 3.49 6.90 -15.29
C LEU A 229 3.98 5.50 -15.63
N ALA A 230 3.39 4.47 -15.04
CA ALA A 230 3.92 3.12 -15.11
C ALA A 230 2.89 2.15 -15.69
N ARG A 231 3.27 1.45 -16.76
CA ARG A 231 2.66 0.20 -17.22
C ARG A 231 3.60 -0.93 -16.84
N VAL A 232 3.30 -1.57 -15.72
CA VAL A 232 4.07 -2.69 -15.20
C VAL A 232 3.12 -3.88 -15.15
N GLY A 233 3.46 -4.97 -15.83
CA GLY A 233 2.59 -6.15 -15.96
C GLY A 233 1.92 -6.55 -14.65
N ALA A 234 0.63 -6.83 -14.71
CA ALA A 234 -0.16 -7.32 -13.58
C ALA A 234 -0.28 -8.84 -13.68
N ASP A 235 -0.23 -9.53 -12.53
CA ASP A 235 -0.86 -10.85 -12.41
C ASP A 235 -2.35 -10.71 -12.79
N ASP A 236 -2.85 -11.66 -13.58
CA ASP A 236 -4.19 -11.65 -14.18
C ASP A 236 -5.27 -11.24 -13.15
N CYS A 237 -5.81 -10.04 -13.31
CA CYS A 237 -6.99 -9.62 -12.56
C CYS A 237 -8.23 -10.14 -13.30
N GLN A 238 -8.60 -11.41 -13.09
CA GLN A 238 -9.82 -12.01 -13.67
C GLN A 238 -11.12 -11.31 -13.22
N VAL A 239 -11.06 -10.38 -12.26
CA VAL A 239 -12.21 -9.85 -11.51
C VAL A 239 -12.98 -8.74 -12.27
N LYS A 240 -12.43 -8.17 -13.36
CA LYS A 240 -13.05 -7.02 -14.06
C LYS A 240 -13.79 -7.31 -15.38
N GLY A 241 -13.85 -8.56 -15.83
CA GLY A 241 -14.55 -8.92 -17.08
C GLY A 241 -13.98 -8.31 -18.37
N MET A 242 -12.79 -7.69 -18.31
CA MET A 242 -12.05 -7.17 -19.45
C MET A 242 -10.91 -8.14 -19.80
N SER A 243 -10.57 -8.25 -21.09
CA SER A 243 -9.40 -9.02 -21.49
C SER A 243 -8.12 -8.34 -20.97
N THR A 244 -7.09 -9.14 -20.69
CA THR A 244 -5.78 -8.67 -20.22
C THR A 244 -5.18 -7.66 -21.20
N PHE A 245 -5.30 -7.92 -22.50
CA PHE A 245 -4.89 -7.01 -23.56
C PHE A 245 -5.70 -5.70 -23.56
N MET A 246 -7.01 -5.73 -23.36
CA MET A 246 -7.81 -4.50 -23.33
C MET A 246 -7.43 -3.62 -22.14
N MET A 247 -7.15 -4.21 -20.96
CA MET A 247 -6.65 -3.43 -19.82
C MET A 247 -5.30 -2.79 -20.12
N GLU A 248 -4.38 -3.54 -20.75
CA GLU A 248 -3.09 -3.03 -21.19
C GLU A 248 -3.23 -1.82 -22.13
N MET A 249 -4.19 -1.86 -23.06
CA MET A 249 -4.48 -0.76 -23.98
C MET A 249 -5.07 0.46 -23.28
N VAL A 250 -5.99 0.26 -22.34
CA VAL A 250 -6.59 1.37 -21.56
C VAL A 250 -5.54 2.05 -20.68
N GLU A 251 -4.68 1.27 -20.01
CA GLU A 251 -3.57 1.80 -19.21
C GLU A 251 -2.61 2.61 -20.08
N THR A 252 -2.23 2.07 -21.24
CA THR A 252 -1.30 2.76 -22.14
C THR A 252 -1.90 4.02 -22.75
N SER A 253 -3.20 3.99 -23.10
CA SER A 253 -3.93 5.19 -23.53
C SER A 253 -3.94 6.28 -22.47
N ALA A 254 -4.11 5.91 -21.19
CA ALA A 254 -4.05 6.86 -20.08
C ALA A 254 -2.65 7.47 -19.92
N ILE A 255 -1.59 6.67 -20.08
CA ILE A 255 -0.19 7.15 -20.07
C ILE A 255 0.01 8.16 -21.20
N LEU A 256 -0.33 7.81 -22.44
CA LEU A 256 -0.13 8.68 -23.61
C LEU A 256 -0.87 10.01 -23.50
N ARG A 257 -2.04 10.02 -22.87
CA ARG A 257 -2.84 11.24 -22.68
C ARG A 257 -2.35 12.15 -21.55
N LYS A 258 -1.69 11.58 -20.53
CA LYS A 258 -1.24 12.32 -19.34
C LYS A 258 0.24 12.68 -19.36
N ALA A 259 1.05 11.88 -20.06
CA ALA A 259 2.48 12.08 -20.10
C ALA A 259 2.80 13.45 -20.70
N THR A 260 3.61 14.21 -19.98
CA THR A 260 4.24 15.43 -20.48
C THR A 260 5.71 15.16 -20.70
N CYS A 261 6.41 16.13 -21.30
CA CYS A 261 7.85 16.05 -21.44
C CYS A 261 8.58 15.98 -20.08
N HIS A 262 7.95 16.45 -18.99
CA HIS A 262 8.50 16.42 -17.63
C HIS A 262 8.22 15.11 -16.87
N SER A 263 7.50 14.17 -17.49
CA SER A 263 7.14 12.91 -16.83
C SER A 263 8.26 11.86 -16.92
N LEU A 264 8.23 10.92 -15.97
CA LEU A 264 8.92 9.64 -16.08
C LEU A 264 7.92 8.56 -16.48
N VAL A 265 8.10 7.98 -17.66
CA VAL A 265 7.30 6.88 -18.19
C VAL A 265 8.05 5.56 -18.04
N ILE A 266 7.38 4.54 -17.51
CA ILE A 266 7.92 3.19 -17.31
C ILE A 266 6.99 2.22 -18.01
N ILE A 267 7.49 1.48 -19.00
CA ILE A 267 6.74 0.48 -19.73
C ILE A 267 7.47 -0.86 -19.60
N ASP A 268 6.75 -1.88 -19.16
CA ASP A 268 7.24 -3.25 -18.98
C ASP A 268 6.42 -4.20 -19.87
N GLU A 269 7.06 -4.70 -20.93
CA GLU A 269 6.57 -5.80 -21.74
C GLU A 269 5.22 -5.57 -22.43
N LEU A 270 5.04 -4.38 -23.01
CA LEU A 270 3.89 -4.03 -23.84
C LEU A 270 3.81 -4.89 -25.12
N GLY A 271 2.59 -5.24 -25.54
CA GLY A 271 2.27 -5.96 -26.77
C GLY A 271 2.24 -7.48 -26.63
N ARG A 272 2.32 -8.05 -25.42
CA ARG A 272 2.34 -9.52 -25.23
C ARG A 272 0.98 -10.20 -25.41
N GLY A 273 -0.13 -9.49 -25.23
CA GLY A 273 -1.49 -10.04 -25.22
C GLY A 273 -2.16 -10.22 -26.59
N THR A 274 -1.44 -9.97 -27.70
CA THR A 274 -1.97 -10.02 -29.07
C THR A 274 -1.01 -10.73 -30.03
N SER A 275 -1.33 -10.78 -31.32
CA SER A 275 -0.44 -11.34 -32.35
C SER A 275 0.92 -10.65 -32.34
N THR A 276 2.01 -11.40 -32.58
CA THR A 276 3.37 -10.90 -32.44
C THR A 276 3.64 -9.65 -33.30
N PHE A 277 3.13 -9.64 -34.53
CA PHE A 277 3.34 -8.51 -35.45
C PHE A 277 2.52 -7.27 -35.04
N GLU A 278 1.26 -7.44 -34.64
CA GLU A 278 0.45 -6.32 -34.14
C GLU A 278 1.01 -5.78 -32.82
N GLY A 279 1.42 -6.67 -31.91
CA GLY A 279 2.02 -6.30 -30.63
C GLY A 279 3.31 -5.52 -30.81
N CYS A 280 4.19 -5.97 -31.72
CA CYS A 280 5.43 -5.26 -32.06
C CYS A 280 5.14 -3.91 -32.74
N GLY A 281 4.22 -3.86 -33.71
CA GLY A 281 3.86 -2.63 -34.41
C GLY A 281 3.26 -1.58 -33.48
N LEU A 282 2.42 -2.01 -32.53
CA LEU A 282 1.84 -1.13 -31.54
C LEU A 282 2.88 -0.63 -30.52
N ALA A 283 3.75 -1.52 -30.04
CA ALA A 283 4.86 -1.15 -29.17
C ALA A 283 5.81 -0.14 -29.84
N TRP A 284 6.08 -0.32 -31.14
CA TRP A 284 6.84 0.62 -31.97
C TRP A 284 6.18 1.98 -32.03
N ALA A 285 4.92 2.06 -32.46
CA ALA A 285 4.21 3.33 -32.61
C ALA A 285 4.13 4.10 -31.28
N ILE A 286 3.95 3.39 -30.16
CA ILE A 286 3.87 3.97 -28.83
C ILE A 286 5.25 4.47 -28.36
N ALA A 287 6.31 3.67 -28.56
CA ALA A 287 7.67 4.08 -28.23
C ALA A 287 8.10 5.31 -29.04
N GLU A 288 7.83 5.31 -30.36
CA GLU A 288 8.11 6.43 -31.24
C GLU A 288 7.35 7.69 -30.82
N TYR A 289 6.05 7.59 -30.52
CA TYR A 289 5.25 8.73 -30.06
C TYR A 289 5.79 9.32 -28.74
N LEU A 290 6.12 8.47 -27.77
CA LEU A 290 6.70 8.93 -26.49
C LEU A 290 8.07 9.58 -26.69
N ALA A 291 8.89 9.08 -27.60
CA ALA A 291 10.23 9.61 -27.86
C ALA A 291 10.21 10.91 -28.69
N LYS A 292 9.36 11.00 -29.72
CA LYS A 292 9.32 12.15 -30.66
C LYS A 292 8.35 13.25 -30.23
N GLU A 293 7.12 12.89 -29.88
CA GLU A 293 6.05 13.85 -29.60
C GLU A 293 6.07 14.31 -28.15
N VAL A 294 6.07 13.35 -27.20
CA VAL A 294 6.03 13.68 -25.77
C VAL A 294 7.41 14.08 -25.24
N LYS A 295 8.48 13.41 -25.67
CA LYS A 295 9.86 13.64 -25.22
C LYS A 295 10.02 13.52 -23.68
N ALA A 296 9.27 12.61 -23.08
CA ALA A 296 9.37 12.27 -21.66
C ALA A 296 10.63 11.46 -21.38
N PHE A 297 11.08 11.41 -20.12
CA PHE A 297 12.02 10.36 -19.73
C PHE A 297 11.31 9.02 -19.74
N CYS A 298 11.84 8.04 -20.47
CA CYS A 298 11.16 6.76 -20.65
C CYS A 298 12.09 5.56 -20.47
N LEU A 299 11.64 4.57 -19.70
CA LEU A 299 12.23 3.24 -19.60
C LEU A 299 11.27 2.25 -20.23
N PHE A 300 11.65 1.68 -21.38
CA PHE A 300 10.82 0.73 -22.11
C PHE A 300 11.50 -0.65 -22.11
N ALA A 301 11.08 -1.52 -21.19
CA ALA A 301 11.51 -2.91 -21.17
C ALA A 301 10.68 -3.74 -22.16
N THR A 302 11.34 -4.46 -23.06
CA THR A 302 10.67 -5.23 -24.11
C THR A 302 11.35 -6.57 -24.36
N HIS A 303 10.61 -7.46 -25.01
CA HIS A 303 11.11 -8.71 -25.59
C HIS A 303 11.17 -8.66 -27.12
N PHE A 304 10.64 -7.61 -27.74
CA PHE A 304 10.76 -7.35 -29.17
C PHE A 304 12.15 -6.79 -29.46
N HIS A 305 13.01 -7.60 -30.06
CA HIS A 305 14.36 -7.18 -30.45
C HIS A 305 14.30 -6.18 -31.60
N GLU A 306 13.27 -6.29 -32.43
CA GLU A 306 12.97 -5.41 -33.54
C GLU A 306 12.81 -3.96 -33.08
N LEU A 307 12.28 -3.72 -31.87
CA LEU A 307 12.08 -2.37 -31.34
C LEU A 307 13.41 -1.61 -31.18
N ALA A 308 14.52 -2.31 -31.03
CA ALA A 308 15.83 -1.69 -30.84
C ALA A 308 16.32 -0.90 -32.06
N THR A 309 15.81 -1.17 -33.27
CA THR A 309 16.16 -0.37 -34.46
C THR A 309 15.57 1.04 -34.40
N LEU A 310 14.64 1.33 -33.47
CA LEU A 310 14.14 2.68 -33.24
C LEU A 310 15.26 3.66 -32.83
N ALA A 311 16.34 3.15 -32.20
CA ALA A 311 17.53 3.94 -31.88
C ALA A 311 18.26 4.49 -33.12
N ASP A 312 18.11 3.84 -34.28
CA ASP A 312 18.69 4.30 -35.53
C ASP A 312 17.86 5.44 -36.16
N GLU A 313 16.57 5.51 -35.84
CA GLU A 313 15.64 6.52 -36.36
C GLU A 313 15.47 7.74 -35.45
N VAL A 314 15.64 7.55 -34.13
CA VAL A 314 15.38 8.59 -33.12
C VAL A 314 16.62 8.81 -32.27
N PRO A 315 17.34 9.93 -32.45
CA PRO A 315 18.62 10.16 -31.77
C PRO A 315 18.57 10.13 -30.24
N SER A 316 17.42 10.45 -29.64
CA SER A 316 17.23 10.45 -28.18
C SER A 316 16.94 9.07 -27.59
N VAL A 317 16.79 8.04 -28.44
CA VAL A 317 16.56 6.65 -28.05
C VAL A 317 17.90 5.92 -27.97
N VAL A 318 18.16 5.28 -26.84
CA VAL A 318 19.35 4.45 -26.64
C VAL A 318 18.99 3.02 -26.25
N ASN A 319 19.72 2.07 -26.82
CA ASN A 319 19.57 0.66 -26.52
C ASN A 319 20.40 0.28 -25.29
N LYS A 320 19.76 -0.46 -24.38
CA LYS A 320 20.38 -1.13 -23.24
C LYS A 320 19.94 -2.58 -23.21
N HIS A 321 20.76 -3.44 -22.62
CA HIS A 321 20.40 -4.82 -22.38
C HIS A 321 20.89 -5.30 -21.02
N VAL A 322 20.22 -6.32 -20.49
CA VAL A 322 20.72 -7.06 -19.33
C VAL A 322 21.68 -8.14 -19.79
N SER A 323 22.88 -8.16 -19.22
CA SER A 323 23.89 -9.16 -19.52
C SER A 323 23.59 -10.54 -18.91
N ALA A 324 23.83 -11.58 -19.70
CA ALA A 324 23.87 -12.97 -19.27
C ALA A 324 25.14 -13.65 -19.80
N LEU A 325 25.63 -14.65 -19.07
CA LEU A 325 26.83 -15.40 -19.41
C LEU A 325 26.50 -16.90 -19.47
N ILE A 326 27.00 -17.59 -20.48
CA ILE A 326 26.91 -19.05 -20.55
C ILE A 326 28.26 -19.63 -20.14
N VAL A 327 28.29 -20.36 -19.03
CA VAL A 327 29.50 -21.08 -18.54
C VAL A 327 29.13 -22.54 -18.33
N ASN A 328 29.93 -23.46 -18.87
CA ASN A 328 29.70 -24.90 -18.75
C ASN A 328 28.25 -25.29 -19.08
N ASN A 329 27.71 -24.71 -20.16
CA ASN A 329 26.35 -24.96 -20.62
C ASN A 329 25.24 -24.59 -19.59
N THR A 330 25.56 -23.70 -18.64
CA THR A 330 24.64 -23.13 -17.65
C THR A 330 24.52 -21.63 -17.88
N LEU A 331 23.29 -21.11 -17.98
CA LEU A 331 23.02 -19.68 -18.10
C LEU A 331 23.11 -19.02 -16.72
N THR A 332 24.04 -18.07 -16.57
CA THR A 332 24.18 -17.25 -15.37
C THR A 332 23.76 -15.81 -15.71
N LEU A 333 22.74 -15.33 -15.03
CA LEU A 333 22.28 -13.94 -15.17
C LEU A 333 23.20 -13.03 -14.35
N LEU A 334 23.77 -12.00 -14.99
CA LEU A 334 24.70 -11.09 -14.31
C LEU A 334 23.97 -9.90 -13.67
N TYR A 335 22.68 -9.72 -13.97
CA TYR A 335 21.83 -8.62 -13.48
C TYR A 335 22.40 -7.21 -13.73
N ARG A 336 23.33 -7.09 -14.69
CA ARG A 336 24.00 -5.83 -15.04
C ARG A 336 23.44 -5.30 -16.35
N VAL A 337 22.99 -4.06 -16.31
CA VAL A 337 22.52 -3.32 -17.48
C VAL A 337 23.73 -2.73 -18.20
N ARG A 338 23.84 -2.99 -19.50
CA ARG A 338 24.91 -2.50 -20.37
C ARG A 338 24.34 -1.77 -21.58
N PRO A 339 25.08 -0.82 -22.17
CA PRO A 339 24.68 -0.21 -23.43
C PRO A 339 24.71 -1.23 -24.57
N GLY A 340 23.93 -0.97 -25.61
CA GLY A 340 23.84 -1.79 -26.82
C GLY A 340 22.68 -2.79 -26.81
N MET A 341 22.51 -3.46 -27.95
CA MET A 341 21.50 -4.49 -28.16
C MET A 341 21.95 -5.84 -27.59
N CYS A 342 20.98 -6.70 -27.25
CA CYS A 342 21.26 -8.08 -26.87
C CYS A 342 21.37 -8.94 -28.13
N ASP A 343 22.55 -9.54 -28.38
CA ASP A 343 22.82 -10.33 -29.60
C ASP A 343 22.08 -11.68 -29.64
N GLN A 344 21.56 -12.18 -28.52
CA GLN A 344 21.00 -13.54 -28.43
C GLN A 344 19.75 -13.65 -27.55
N SER A 345 18.81 -14.49 -28.00
CA SER A 345 17.67 -14.96 -27.22
C SER A 345 18.05 -16.21 -26.41
N TYR A 346 17.81 -16.20 -25.10
CA TYR A 346 18.22 -17.30 -24.20
C TYR A 346 17.10 -18.31 -23.88
N GLY A 347 15.95 -18.25 -24.58
CA GLY A 347 14.78 -19.09 -24.26
C GLY A 347 15.07 -20.59 -24.28
N ILE A 348 15.80 -21.08 -25.29
CA ILE A 348 16.16 -22.50 -25.39
C ILE A 348 17.14 -22.92 -24.29
N TYR A 349 18.06 -22.03 -23.88
CA TYR A 349 18.96 -22.30 -22.76
C TYR A 349 18.21 -22.42 -21.43
N VAL A 350 17.19 -21.59 -21.21
CA VAL A 350 16.31 -21.71 -20.03
C VAL A 350 15.57 -23.04 -20.02
N ALA A 351 15.04 -23.48 -21.18
CA ALA A 351 14.39 -24.80 -21.30
C ALA A 351 15.37 -25.97 -21.01
N LYS A 352 16.63 -25.84 -21.44
CA LYS A 352 17.68 -26.82 -21.13
C LYS A 352 17.97 -26.89 -19.62
N MET A 353 18.00 -25.75 -18.93
CA MET A 353 18.14 -25.70 -17.46
C MET A 353 16.93 -26.28 -16.73
N ALA A 354 15.73 -26.11 -17.29
CA ALA A 354 14.50 -26.75 -16.82
C ALA A 354 14.43 -28.26 -17.12
N LYS A 355 15.52 -28.85 -17.67
CA LYS A 355 15.66 -30.28 -17.98
C LYS A 355 14.62 -30.81 -18.96
N PHE A 356 14.29 -30.01 -19.97
CA PHE A 356 13.46 -30.48 -21.09
C PHE A 356 14.18 -31.64 -21.82
N PRO A 357 13.42 -32.58 -22.42
CA PRO A 357 14.00 -33.67 -23.19
C PRO A 357 14.93 -33.15 -24.30
N ALA A 358 16.09 -33.79 -24.48
CA ALA A 358 17.08 -33.36 -25.47
C ALA A 358 16.52 -33.30 -26.90
N SER A 359 15.59 -34.20 -27.25
CA SER A 359 14.88 -34.18 -28.52
C SER A 359 14.05 -32.91 -28.73
N VAL A 360 13.38 -32.40 -27.69
CA VAL A 360 12.58 -31.16 -27.75
C VAL A 360 13.50 -29.95 -27.93
N ILE A 361 14.62 -29.91 -27.22
CA ILE A 361 15.62 -28.84 -27.35
C ILE A 361 16.20 -28.81 -28.77
N GLN A 362 16.51 -29.98 -29.33
CA GLN A 362 17.02 -30.09 -30.70
C GLN A 362 16.00 -29.58 -31.73
N MET A 363 14.75 -30.04 -31.64
CA MET A 363 13.67 -29.57 -32.51
C MET A 363 13.44 -28.05 -32.39
N ALA A 364 13.56 -27.48 -31.18
CA ALA A 364 13.44 -26.05 -30.96
C ALA A 364 14.56 -25.25 -31.65
N HIS A 365 15.81 -25.74 -31.60
CA HIS A 365 16.95 -25.11 -32.30
C HIS A 365 16.79 -25.14 -33.82
N GLU A 366 16.34 -26.27 -34.37
CA GLU A 366 16.06 -26.42 -35.80
C GLU A 366 14.98 -25.42 -36.24
N LYS A 367 13.87 -25.34 -35.48
CA LYS A 367 12.78 -24.42 -35.80
C LYS A 367 13.16 -22.94 -35.62
N GLN A 368 13.98 -22.60 -34.63
CA GLN A 368 14.51 -21.25 -34.45
C GLN A 368 15.32 -20.81 -35.68
N SER A 369 16.24 -21.68 -36.12
CA SER A 369 17.11 -21.39 -37.27
C SER A 369 16.29 -21.17 -38.55
N GLU A 370 15.25 -21.97 -38.75
CA GLU A 370 14.30 -21.82 -39.85
C GLU A 370 13.59 -20.46 -39.80
N LEU A 371 13.06 -20.06 -38.64
CA LEU A 371 12.34 -18.79 -38.48
C LEU A 371 13.24 -17.55 -38.61
N GLU A 372 14.49 -17.64 -38.17
CA GLU A 372 15.48 -16.58 -38.38
C GLU A 372 15.82 -16.42 -39.87
N HIS A 373 15.86 -17.51 -40.63
CA HIS A 373 16.04 -17.45 -42.08
C HIS A 373 14.83 -16.82 -42.79
N TYR A 374 13.60 -17.10 -42.33
CA TYR A 374 12.39 -16.46 -42.88
C TYR A 374 12.35 -14.95 -42.62
N LYS A 375 12.87 -14.46 -41.48
CA LYS A 375 12.92 -13.01 -41.18
C LYS A 375 13.94 -12.25 -42.03
N ASN A 376 14.97 -12.92 -42.54
CA ASN A 376 16.02 -12.32 -43.37
C ASN A 376 15.74 -12.39 -44.88
N PHE A 377 14.52 -12.73 -45.30
CA PHE A 377 14.11 -12.52 -46.68
C PHE A 377 13.90 -11.02 -46.92
N ASP A 378 14.98 -10.34 -47.31
CA ASP A 378 14.89 -9.12 -48.10
C ASP A 378 14.05 -9.44 -49.35
N PHE A 379 13.01 -8.65 -49.56
CA PHE A 379 12.10 -8.79 -50.69
C PHE A 379 12.83 -8.38 -51.98
N ASP A 380 13.31 -9.37 -52.75
CA ASP A 380 13.94 -9.18 -54.07
C ASP A 380 12.89 -9.23 -55.20
N GLY A 381 11.73 -8.60 -54.98
CA GLY A 381 10.58 -8.59 -55.89
C GLY A 381 10.13 -7.18 -56.26
N THR A 382 9.44 -7.02 -57.39
CA THR A 382 8.97 -5.70 -57.86
C THR A 382 7.75 -5.22 -57.07
N ALA A 383 7.53 -3.89 -57.03
CA ALA A 383 6.45 -3.25 -56.26
C ALA A 383 5.03 -3.78 -56.58
N GLU A 384 4.83 -4.35 -57.76
CA GLU A 384 3.56 -4.94 -58.21
C GLU A 384 3.25 -6.28 -57.52
N GLU A 385 4.27 -7.08 -57.18
CA GLU A 385 4.10 -8.36 -56.47
C GLU A 385 3.77 -8.13 -54.99
N ARG A 386 4.32 -7.06 -54.40
CA ARG A 386 4.02 -6.62 -53.03
C ARG A 386 2.56 -6.18 -52.88
N ASN A 387 2.02 -5.45 -53.85
CA ASN A 387 0.63 -4.98 -53.82
C ASN A 387 -0.37 -6.13 -53.98
N LYS A 388 -0.03 -7.16 -54.75
CA LYS A 388 -0.88 -8.35 -54.95
C LYS A 388 -1.03 -9.18 -53.67
N ILE A 389 0.06 -9.34 -52.92
CA ILE A 389 0.05 -10.03 -51.61
C ILE A 389 -0.75 -9.23 -50.57
N ILE A 390 -0.71 -7.90 -50.63
CA ILE A 390 -1.51 -7.03 -49.75
C ILE A 390 -3.02 -7.11 -50.09
N GLU A 391 -3.40 -7.15 -51.37
CA GLU A 391 -4.80 -7.33 -51.80
C GLU A 391 -5.37 -8.71 -51.39
N ASP A 392 -4.55 -9.76 -51.44
CA ASP A 392 -4.96 -11.12 -51.04
C ASP A 392 -5.11 -11.28 -49.50
N VAL A 393 -4.45 -10.43 -48.70
CA VAL A 393 -4.59 -10.42 -47.23
C VAL A 393 -5.78 -9.56 -46.77
N VAL A 394 -6.10 -8.48 -47.48
CA VAL A 394 -7.22 -7.57 -47.15
C VAL A 394 -8.58 -8.21 -47.43
N THR A 395 -8.66 -9.19 -48.33
CA THR A 395 -9.93 -9.86 -48.70
C THR A 395 -10.45 -10.89 -47.70
N MET A 396 -9.74 -11.19 -46.61
CA MET A 396 -10.20 -12.10 -45.53
C MET A 396 -10.70 -11.41 -44.24
N GLY A 397 -10.96 -10.10 -44.28
CA GLY A 397 -11.27 -9.31 -43.08
C GLY A 397 -12.48 -8.39 -43.20
N ASP A 398 -13.60 -8.82 -43.78
CA ASP A 398 -14.84 -8.04 -43.70
C ASP A 398 -15.47 -8.19 -42.31
N VAL A 399 -15.24 -7.19 -41.44
CA VAL A 399 -16.06 -6.96 -40.24
C VAL A 399 -16.81 -5.64 -40.38
N ASN A 400 -18.11 -5.80 -40.43
CA ASN A 400 -19.21 -4.84 -40.59
C ASN A 400 -19.10 -3.57 -39.69
N PRO A 401 -19.14 -2.33 -40.25
CA PRO A 401 -19.05 -1.09 -39.48
C PRO A 401 -20.43 -0.56 -39.07
N TYR A 402 -21.13 -1.23 -38.16
CA TYR A 402 -22.32 -0.66 -37.50
C TYR A 402 -22.42 -1.10 -36.04
N MET A 403 -22.03 -0.18 -35.14
CA MET A 403 -22.26 -0.06 -33.68
C MET A 403 -20.97 0.52 -33.11
N VAL A 404 -20.88 1.75 -32.63
CA VAL A 404 -21.61 2.29 -31.47
C VAL A 404 -21.75 3.80 -31.64
N SER A 405 -22.99 4.27 -31.82
CA SER A 405 -23.35 5.61 -31.36
C SER A 405 -23.75 5.46 -29.89
N GLY A 406 -22.96 6.05 -29.01
CA GLY A 406 -23.18 6.01 -27.57
C GLY A 406 -22.45 7.17 -26.94
N ARG A 407 -23.12 8.33 -26.84
CA ARG A 407 -22.67 9.43 -26.00
C ARG A 407 -22.67 8.93 -24.56
N TYR A 408 -21.49 8.70 -24.00
CA TYR A 408 -21.32 8.61 -22.55
C TYR A 408 -20.48 9.80 -22.12
N SER A 409 -21.18 10.84 -21.70
CA SER A 409 -20.66 11.92 -20.87
C SER A 409 -20.28 11.34 -19.51
N VAL A 410 -18.99 11.37 -19.16
CA VAL A 410 -18.55 11.31 -17.76
C VAL A 410 -17.98 12.67 -17.43
N VAL A 411 -18.86 13.50 -16.89
CA VAL A 411 -18.49 14.70 -16.14
C VAL A 411 -18.08 14.22 -14.75
N ALA A 412 -16.82 14.40 -14.37
CA ALA A 412 -16.42 14.44 -12.98
C ALA A 412 -15.74 15.80 -12.76
N SER A 413 -16.51 16.70 -12.16
CA SER A 413 -16.09 18.03 -11.75
C SER A 413 -15.04 17.93 -10.65
N TYR A 414 -13.97 18.71 -10.81
CA TYR A 414 -12.98 19.05 -9.81
C TYR A 414 -13.67 19.78 -8.64
N ARG A 415 -14.10 19.07 -7.59
CA ARG A 415 -14.34 19.70 -6.27
C ARG A 415 -14.41 18.80 -5.02
N ASP A 416 -14.54 17.48 -5.12
CA ASP A 416 -14.89 16.68 -3.92
C ASP A 416 -13.90 15.57 -3.48
N CYS A 417 -12.64 15.55 -3.94
CA CYS A 417 -11.72 14.44 -3.60
C CYS A 417 -10.51 14.78 -2.72
N CYS A 418 -10.38 16.00 -2.18
CA CYS A 418 -9.23 16.37 -1.34
C CYS A 418 -9.55 16.78 0.10
N TRP A 419 -10.80 16.69 0.57
CA TRP A 419 -11.16 17.12 1.93
C TRP A 419 -12.11 16.17 2.68
N SER A 420 -12.31 14.93 2.21
CA SER A 420 -13.25 13.98 2.81
C SER A 420 -12.60 12.76 3.50
N TYR A 421 -11.27 12.73 3.67
CA TYR A 421 -10.58 11.68 4.44
C TYR A 421 -10.04 12.12 5.82
N PHE A 422 -10.30 13.36 6.21
CA PHE A 422 -10.15 13.85 7.59
C PHE A 422 -11.49 14.41 8.08
N GLY A 423 -12.50 13.53 8.16
CA GLY A 423 -13.78 13.79 8.81
C GLY A 423 -13.99 12.75 9.91
N GLU A 424 -14.12 13.25 11.15
CA GLU A 424 -14.55 12.58 12.38
C GLU A 424 -14.84 11.07 12.30
N GLY A 425 -13.94 10.22 12.84
CA GLY A 425 -14.22 8.81 13.10
C GLY A 425 -12.99 7.90 13.07
N ASP A 426 -12.65 7.34 14.23
CA ASP A 426 -11.78 6.18 14.49
C ASP A 426 -10.30 6.25 14.03
N VAL A 427 -9.49 6.82 14.93
CA VAL A 427 -8.05 6.60 15.03
C VAL A 427 -7.81 5.15 15.47
N GLU A 428 -7.75 4.20 14.55
CA GLU A 428 -7.33 2.83 14.92
C GLU A 428 -6.33 2.14 13.99
N ASN A 429 -5.85 2.75 12.90
CA ASN A 429 -4.84 2.09 12.07
C ASN A 429 -3.85 3.06 11.41
N ILE A 430 -2.80 3.43 12.16
CA ILE A 430 -1.56 3.95 11.57
C ILE A 430 -0.70 2.73 11.21
N TYR A 431 -0.68 2.35 9.94
CA TYR A 431 0.18 1.26 9.47
C TYR A 431 1.60 1.77 9.19
N PRO A 432 2.65 1.00 9.52
CA PRO A 432 4.03 1.37 9.22
C PRO A 432 4.27 1.54 7.72
N MET A 433 5.24 2.37 7.33
CA MET A 433 5.63 2.60 5.92
C MET A 433 5.97 1.30 5.17
N SER A 434 6.39 0.25 5.88
CA SER A 434 6.57 -1.10 5.33
C SER A 434 5.29 -1.70 4.73
N TRP A 435 4.11 -1.33 5.25
CA TRP A 435 2.81 -1.74 4.71
C TRP A 435 2.52 -1.05 3.37
N TYR A 436 2.77 0.26 3.26
CA TYR A 436 2.65 1.01 2.00
C TYR A 436 3.65 0.52 0.94
N LEU A 437 4.89 0.24 1.35
CA LEU A 437 5.93 -0.34 0.48
C LEU A 437 5.63 -1.79 0.09
N SER A 438 4.96 -2.58 0.95
CA SER A 438 4.54 -3.95 0.62
C SER A 438 3.31 -4.00 -0.29
N ASN A 439 2.43 -2.99 -0.23
CA ASN A 439 1.22 -2.90 -1.05
C ASN A 439 1.44 -2.20 -2.39
N LEU A 440 2.59 -1.58 -2.63
CA LEU A 440 3.03 -1.17 -3.98
C LEU A 440 3.15 -2.36 -4.96
N ASN A 441 3.17 -3.59 -4.47
CA ASN A 441 3.10 -4.81 -5.29
C ASN A 441 1.68 -5.16 -5.77
N ARG A 442 0.64 -4.43 -5.35
CA ARG A 442 -0.75 -4.66 -5.76
C ARG A 442 -1.44 -3.33 -6.03
N GLU A 443 -1.79 -3.11 -7.30
CA GLU A 443 -2.52 -1.97 -7.87
C GLU A 443 -1.69 -0.82 -8.48
N VAL A 444 -2.05 -0.48 -9.71
CA VAL A 444 -1.64 0.71 -10.46
C VAL A 444 -2.21 1.95 -9.76
N ARG A 445 -1.36 2.89 -9.34
CA ARG A 445 -1.77 4.22 -8.92
C ARG A 445 -1.16 5.26 -9.85
N ILE A 446 -2.01 6.12 -10.41
CA ILE A 446 -1.57 7.40 -10.95
C ILE A 446 -1.19 8.23 -9.72
N ILE A 447 0.11 8.43 -9.50
CA ILE A 447 0.59 9.35 -8.47
C ILE A 447 0.73 10.71 -9.16
N GLU A 448 -0.32 11.53 -9.05
CA GLU A 448 -0.21 12.96 -9.37
C GLU A 448 0.55 13.61 -8.21
N MET A 449 1.74 14.15 -8.48
CA MET A 449 2.51 14.92 -7.50
C MET A 449 1.80 16.27 -7.27
N PRO A 450 1.70 16.77 -6.03
CA PRO A 450 0.99 18.01 -5.70
C PRO A 450 1.59 19.27 -6.31
#